data_AF-A0A212F0T6-F1
#
_entry.id   AF-A0A212F0T6-F1
#
_cell.length_a   1.000
_cell.length_b   1.000
_cell.length_c   1.000
_cell.angle_alpha   90.00
_cell.angle_beta   90.00
_cell.angle_gamma   90.00
#
_symmetry.space_group_name_H-M   'P 1'
#
loop_
_entity.id
_entity.type
_entity.pdbx_description
1 polymer ?
#
loop_
_entity_poly.entity_id
_entity_poly.type
_entity_poly.pdbx_seq_one_letter_code
_entity_poly.pdbx_strand_id
1 'polypeptide(L)'
;MLARRWQHHCLEVRDAAQALLLAELGRMGPKGRKSLVDNWAQYLPLYTHTESINPQATQKEPAEKVAKDLNLPKKITGAAGNKRRKDGDSRKSSIVEGFTLSSSNNLARLTSLALTHLLLAPGSARLPAHTPLRRAAIDLLGRGFAVWEPYLDVSHVLLGLLEMCSDADKLVPSMTYGLPLTPQADSCRTARHALTLIATARPAAFITTMAREVARCAAAPAGAPPPPAAVALQRGRAEVLRGIELLIERMHGAVAELLVEVMDIILHCVDQSHLKSKGLSEVFPAVCRYNQVSHCPATRRIAVGSHTGQLAIYELRAARCQSLTAHAGPVTACAFSPDGRYLVSYATADNRLSFWQSTAGMFGLGAAQTRCVKCYSTAPMADVSRLNPLHLARLVWTNSRTVTLVLADGSETRFNV
;
A
#
# COMPACT_ATOMS: atom_id res chain seq x y z
N MET A 1 31.04 -5.29 20.39
CA MET A 1 31.56 -4.17 19.56
C MET A 1 30.67 -3.84 18.36
N LEU A 2 30.31 -4.82 17.52
CA LEU A 2 29.53 -4.59 16.29
C LEU A 2 28.15 -3.95 16.55
N ALA A 3 27.44 -4.35 17.61
CA ALA A 3 26.17 -3.73 17.99
C ALA A 3 26.29 -2.22 18.31
N ARG A 4 27.42 -1.76 18.87
CA ARG A 4 27.68 -0.32 19.07
C ARG A 4 27.96 0.41 17.76
N ARG A 5 28.61 -0.27 16.81
CA ARG A 5 28.94 0.28 15.47
C ARG A 5 27.74 0.28 14.51
N TRP A 6 26.72 -0.54 14.76
CA TRP A 6 25.42 -0.45 14.08
C TRP A 6 24.74 0.91 14.31
N GLN A 7 25.09 1.60 15.39
CA GLN A 7 24.58 2.94 15.70
C GLN A 7 25.49 4.09 15.27
N HIS A 8 26.53 3.82 14.49
CA HIS A 8 27.50 4.83 14.08
C HIS A 8 26.91 5.85 13.08
N HIS A 9 27.28 7.12 13.25
CA HIS A 9 26.89 8.25 12.40
C HIS A 9 27.39 8.18 10.94
N CYS A 10 28.47 7.45 10.68
CA CYS A 10 28.98 7.19 9.34
C CYS A 10 28.36 5.91 8.77
N LEU A 11 27.83 6.03 7.55
CA LEU A 11 27.01 5.02 6.87
C LEU A 11 27.82 3.77 6.55
N GLU A 12 29.04 3.95 6.04
CA GLU A 12 29.93 2.89 5.61
C GLU A 12 30.29 2.00 6.80
N VAL A 13 30.54 2.63 7.96
CA VAL A 13 30.82 1.91 9.21
C VAL A 13 29.58 1.15 9.70
N ARG A 14 28.39 1.72 9.52
CA ARG A 14 27.13 1.08 9.89
C ARG A 14 26.85 -0.14 9.00
N ASP A 15 26.95 0.03 7.69
CA ASP A 15 26.67 -1.00 6.70
C ASP A 15 27.68 -2.15 6.83
N ALA A 16 28.96 -1.84 7.03
CA ALA A 16 29.99 -2.84 7.34
C ALA A 16 29.72 -3.57 8.66
N ALA A 17 29.35 -2.84 9.74
CA ALA A 17 29.03 -3.46 11.01
C ALA A 17 27.79 -4.37 10.93
N GLN A 18 26.77 -3.97 10.16
CA GLN A 18 25.57 -4.76 9.93
C GLN A 18 25.88 -6.01 9.10
N ALA A 19 26.65 -5.88 8.02
CA ALA A 19 27.06 -7.01 7.19
C ALA A 19 27.86 -8.05 8.01
N LEU A 20 28.80 -7.58 8.83
CA LEU A 20 29.58 -8.44 9.73
C LEU A 20 28.70 -9.11 10.79
N LEU A 21 27.78 -8.36 11.40
CA LEU A 21 26.87 -8.93 12.41
C LEU A 21 25.95 -9.99 11.80
N LEU A 22 25.39 -9.73 10.61
CA LEU A 22 24.55 -10.69 9.90
C LEU A 22 25.34 -11.94 9.49
N ALA A 23 26.58 -11.78 9.04
CA ALA A 23 27.47 -12.89 8.71
C ALA A 23 27.75 -13.76 9.96
N GLU A 24 28.04 -13.15 11.10
CA GLU A 24 28.25 -13.86 12.37
C GLU A 24 26.98 -14.57 12.86
N LEU A 25 25.82 -13.91 12.81
CA LEU A 25 24.54 -14.52 13.15
C LEU A 25 24.18 -15.68 12.21
N GLY A 26 24.56 -15.58 10.93
CA GLY A 26 24.46 -16.67 9.96
C GLY A 26 25.34 -17.85 10.36
N ARG A 27 26.60 -17.59 10.74
CA ARG A 27 27.57 -18.59 11.19
C ARG A 27 27.12 -19.33 12.46
N MET A 28 26.44 -18.66 13.38
CA MET A 28 25.93 -19.26 14.63
C MET A 28 24.79 -20.28 14.42
N GLY A 29 24.11 -20.24 13.27
CA GLY A 29 22.98 -21.11 12.97
C GLY A 29 21.75 -20.91 13.89
N PRO A 30 20.67 -21.68 13.70
CA PRO A 30 19.41 -21.50 14.43
C PRO A 30 19.54 -21.72 15.95
N LYS A 31 20.26 -22.77 16.37
CA LYS A 31 20.46 -23.10 17.79
C LYS A 31 21.31 -22.07 18.53
N GLY A 32 22.39 -21.59 17.90
CA GLY A 32 23.24 -20.55 18.48
C GLY A 32 22.49 -19.22 18.64
N ARG A 33 21.68 -18.85 17.64
CA ARG A 33 20.83 -17.65 17.73
C ARG A 33 19.79 -17.75 18.85
N LYS A 34 19.15 -18.91 19.02
CA LYS A 34 18.20 -19.14 20.13
C LYS A 34 18.88 -18.97 21.50
N SER A 35 20.02 -19.62 21.71
CA SER A 35 20.78 -19.49 22.96
C SER A 35 21.23 -18.04 23.23
N LEU A 36 21.64 -17.31 22.18
CA LEU A 36 21.97 -15.89 22.30
C LEU A 36 20.77 -15.04 22.76
N VAL A 37 19.59 -15.28 22.18
CA VAL A 37 18.35 -14.59 22.54
C VAL A 37 17.93 -14.92 23.97
N ASP A 38 17.95 -16.19 24.35
CA ASP A 38 17.58 -16.63 25.70
C ASP A 38 18.50 -15.98 26.77
N ASN A 39 19.81 -15.90 26.48
CA ASN A 39 20.78 -15.22 27.34
C ASN A 39 20.56 -13.70 27.43
N TRP A 40 20.04 -13.07 26.38
CA TRP A 40 19.78 -11.63 26.35
C TRP A 40 18.41 -11.26 26.94
N ALA A 41 17.43 -12.15 26.83
CA ALA A 41 16.05 -11.91 27.23
C ALA A 41 15.92 -11.52 28.71
N GLN A 42 16.79 -12.04 29.57
CA GLN A 42 16.83 -11.71 31.00
C GLN A 42 17.15 -10.24 31.31
N TYR A 43 17.73 -9.50 30.36
CA TYR A 43 18.09 -8.09 30.50
C TYR A 43 17.06 -7.14 29.88
N LEU A 44 15.98 -7.66 29.29
CA LEU A 44 14.90 -6.83 28.76
C LEU A 44 13.98 -6.37 29.90
N PRO A 45 13.49 -5.12 29.88
CA PRO A 45 12.56 -4.64 30.90
C PRO A 45 11.29 -5.50 30.95
N LEU A 46 10.92 -5.96 32.14
CA LEU A 46 9.62 -6.58 32.40
C LEU A 46 8.55 -5.49 32.35
N TYR A 47 7.94 -5.26 31.17
CA TYR A 47 6.78 -4.38 31.06
C TYR A 47 5.54 -5.06 31.64
N THR A 48 5.34 -4.95 32.95
CA THR A 48 4.08 -5.25 33.61
C THR A 48 3.19 -4.01 33.62
N HIS A 49 2.32 -3.87 32.63
CA HIS A 49 1.15 -3.01 32.76
C HIS A 49 -0.10 -3.88 32.85
N THR A 50 -0.62 -3.96 34.08
CA THR A 50 -1.99 -4.36 34.39
C THR A 50 -2.92 -3.21 34.03
N GLU A 51 -3.62 -3.32 32.91
CA GLU A 51 -4.89 -2.63 32.71
C GLU A 51 -5.92 -3.67 32.24
N SER A 52 -7.03 -3.73 32.96
CA SER A 52 -8.11 -4.70 32.82
C SER A 52 -8.87 -4.52 31.50
N ILE A 53 -9.01 -5.62 30.76
CA ILE A 53 -9.79 -5.71 29.53
C ILE A 53 -11.29 -5.69 29.86
N ASN A 54 -12.03 -4.80 29.20
CA ASN A 54 -13.50 -4.80 29.12
C ASN A 54 -13.97 -6.06 28.35
N PRO A 55 -14.73 -6.99 28.94
CA PRO A 55 -15.02 -8.28 28.33
C PRO A 55 -16.27 -8.22 27.45
N GLN A 56 -16.23 -7.50 26.33
CA GLN A 56 -17.28 -7.54 25.31
C GLN A 56 -16.72 -7.40 23.89
N ALA A 57 -15.99 -8.42 23.43
CA ALA A 57 -15.82 -8.71 22.00
C ALA A 57 -15.09 -10.05 21.79
N THR A 58 -15.65 -11.16 22.28
CA THR A 58 -15.32 -12.51 21.78
C THR A 58 -16.52 -13.42 22.05
N GLN A 59 -17.56 -13.29 21.22
CA GLN A 59 -18.51 -14.39 21.07
C GLN A 59 -17.80 -15.48 20.25
N LYS A 60 -17.61 -16.63 20.91
CA LYS A 60 -17.17 -17.90 20.31
C LYS A 60 -18.37 -18.56 19.65
N GLU A 61 -18.22 -19.02 18.41
CA GLU A 61 -18.98 -20.19 17.93
C GLU A 61 -18.06 -21.43 17.99
N PRO A 62 -18.54 -22.55 18.55
CA PRO A 62 -17.72 -23.75 18.76
C PRO A 62 -17.72 -24.67 17.54
N ALA A 63 -16.52 -25.11 17.15
CA ALA A 63 -16.33 -26.19 16.21
C ALA A 63 -16.45 -27.55 16.92
N GLU A 64 -17.52 -28.29 16.68
CA GLU A 64 -17.50 -29.75 16.78
C GLU A 64 -18.68 -30.41 16.07
N LYS A 65 -18.38 -31.58 15.47
CA LYS A 65 -19.21 -32.49 14.64
C LYS A 65 -19.20 -32.13 13.15
N VAL A 66 -18.50 -32.93 12.33
CA VAL A 66 -18.98 -34.20 11.77
C VAL A 66 -17.78 -34.90 11.12
N ALA A 67 -17.33 -35.98 11.75
CA ALA A 67 -16.66 -37.06 11.04
C ALA A 67 -17.72 -38.12 10.77
N LYS A 68 -18.13 -38.28 9.50
CA LYS A 68 -18.60 -39.53 8.88
C LYS A 68 -19.02 -39.27 7.43
N ASP A 69 -18.72 -40.28 6.60
CA ASP A 69 -19.16 -40.53 5.23
C ASP A 69 -18.46 -39.78 4.09
N LEU A 70 -17.50 -40.44 3.43
CA LEU A 70 -17.71 -41.00 2.09
C LEU A 70 -16.54 -41.91 1.64
N ASN A 71 -16.96 -43.07 1.13
CA ASN A 71 -16.24 -44.24 0.61
C ASN A 71 -15.31 -43.95 -0.58
N LEU A 72 -14.21 -44.73 -0.73
CA LEU A 72 -13.79 -45.52 -1.94
C LEU A 72 -12.38 -46.16 -1.73
N PRO A 73 -12.01 -47.27 -2.42
CA PRO A 73 -11.93 -48.60 -1.82
C PRO A 73 -10.51 -49.20 -1.68
N LYS A 74 -10.44 -50.31 -0.92
CA LYS A 74 -9.27 -51.17 -0.63
C LYS A 74 -8.83 -52.03 -1.83
N LYS A 75 -7.51 -52.29 -1.94
CA LYS A 75 -6.75 -53.54 -2.28
C LYS A 75 -5.41 -53.15 -2.98
N ILE A 76 -4.20 -53.73 -2.81
CA ILE A 76 -3.66 -55.01 -2.32
C ILE A 76 -2.23 -54.79 -1.76
N THR A 77 -1.86 -55.67 -0.85
CA THR A 77 -0.57 -55.95 -0.16
C THR A 77 0.70 -56.04 -1.03
N GLY A 78 1.87 -55.73 -0.42
CA GLY A 78 3.18 -56.19 -0.92
C GLY A 78 4.37 -55.65 -0.11
N ALA A 79 5.18 -56.55 0.43
CA ALA A 79 6.23 -56.31 1.43
C ALA A 79 7.57 -55.74 0.90
N ALA A 80 8.36 -55.24 1.85
CA ALA A 80 9.83 -55.24 1.95
C ALA A 80 10.68 -54.60 0.83
N GLY A 81 11.64 -53.74 1.23
CA GLY A 81 12.77 -53.41 0.35
C GLY A 81 13.46 -52.08 0.65
N ASN A 82 14.52 -52.14 1.46
CA ASN A 82 15.43 -51.04 1.74
C ASN A 82 16.35 -50.76 0.51
N LYS A 83 16.32 -49.56 -0.11
CA LYS A 83 17.48 -48.90 -0.78
C LYS A 83 17.19 -47.53 -1.42
N ARG A 84 17.92 -46.52 -0.90
CA ARG A 84 18.72 -45.44 -1.56
C ARG A 84 18.15 -44.54 -2.70
N ARG A 85 18.43 -43.23 -2.49
CA ARG A 85 18.59 -42.07 -3.42
C ARG A 85 17.26 -41.44 -3.90
N LYS A 86 17.09 -40.13 -4.06
CA LYS A 86 17.99 -39.03 -4.45
C LYS A 86 17.35 -37.66 -4.12
N ASP A 87 18.19 -36.62 -4.12
CA ASP A 87 17.97 -35.15 -4.12
C ASP A 87 16.57 -34.58 -4.39
N GLY A 88 16.26 -33.49 -3.68
CA GLY A 88 15.12 -32.62 -3.94
C GLY A 88 15.21 -31.33 -3.13
N ASP A 89 15.83 -30.32 -3.72
CA ASP A 89 15.95 -28.93 -3.26
C ASP A 89 14.57 -28.35 -2.86
N SER A 90 14.35 -28.16 -1.57
CA SER A 90 13.23 -27.40 -1.03
C SER A 90 13.82 -26.19 -0.30
N ARG A 91 13.81 -25.06 -1.00
CA ARG A 91 14.03 -23.71 -0.45
C ARG A 91 13.04 -23.48 0.69
N LYS A 92 13.37 -23.91 1.90
CA LYS A 92 12.70 -23.48 3.12
C LYS A 92 13.10 -22.04 3.39
N SER A 93 12.15 -21.14 3.20
CA SER A 93 12.19 -19.77 3.68
C SER A 93 12.66 -19.77 5.14
N SER A 94 13.79 -19.12 5.40
CA SER A 94 14.35 -18.95 6.74
C SER A 94 13.52 -17.94 7.54
N ILE A 95 12.29 -18.31 7.88
CA ILE A 95 11.55 -17.63 8.94
C ILE A 95 12.26 -18.02 10.23
N VAL A 96 12.86 -17.04 10.89
CA VAL A 96 13.63 -17.22 12.12
C VAL A 96 12.71 -17.83 13.19
N GLU A 97 13.02 -19.07 13.58
CA GLU A 97 12.30 -19.97 14.50
C GLU A 97 12.27 -19.50 15.98
N GLY A 98 12.53 -18.21 16.23
CA GLY A 98 12.53 -17.59 17.56
C GLY A 98 11.24 -16.86 17.93
N PHE A 99 10.24 -16.83 17.04
CA PHE A 99 9.01 -16.03 17.20
C PHE A 99 7.70 -16.85 17.26
N THR A 100 7.76 -18.17 17.48
CA THR A 100 6.58 -19.03 17.67
C THR A 100 6.74 -19.85 18.95
N LEU A 101 5.80 -20.06 19.87
CA LEU A 101 4.38 -19.73 20.06
C LEU A 101 4.14 -19.71 21.59
N SER A 102 3.18 -18.90 22.05
CA SER A 102 2.70 -18.65 23.44
C SER A 102 3.41 -17.56 24.26
N SER A 103 4.72 -17.62 24.51
CA SER A 103 5.46 -16.57 25.26
C SER A 103 6.11 -15.50 24.36
N SER A 104 6.40 -15.85 23.10
CA SER A 104 6.97 -14.94 22.08
C SER A 104 6.00 -13.89 21.55
N ASN A 105 4.69 -14.15 21.59
CA ASN A 105 3.66 -13.18 21.20
C ASN A 105 3.67 -11.96 22.13
N ASN A 106 4.00 -12.16 23.41
CA ASN A 106 4.18 -11.05 24.33
C ASN A 106 5.44 -10.25 23.98
N LEU A 107 6.55 -10.91 23.63
CA LEU A 107 7.79 -10.21 23.27
C LEU A 107 7.65 -9.39 21.97
N ALA A 108 7.06 -9.96 20.91
CA ALA A 108 6.86 -9.24 19.65
C ALA A 108 5.96 -8.00 19.84
N ARG A 109 4.87 -8.17 20.60
CA ARG A 109 3.96 -7.09 20.97
C ARG A 109 4.62 -6.02 21.85
N LEU A 110 5.35 -6.42 22.89
CA LEU A 110 6.06 -5.47 23.77
C LEU A 110 7.16 -4.72 23.01
N THR A 111 7.85 -5.42 22.11
CA THR A 111 8.85 -4.81 21.23
C THR A 111 8.21 -3.81 20.29
N SER A 112 7.11 -4.16 19.60
CA SER A 112 6.42 -3.24 18.69
C SER A 112 5.89 -2.00 19.42
N LEU A 113 5.38 -2.16 20.66
CA LEU A 113 4.97 -1.04 21.51
C LEU A 113 6.14 -0.14 21.89
N ALA A 114 7.27 -0.72 22.31
CA ALA A 114 8.47 0.05 22.66
C ALA A 114 9.05 0.80 21.45
N LEU A 115 9.10 0.16 20.27
CA LEU A 115 9.54 0.78 19.02
C LEU A 115 8.63 1.94 18.61
N THR A 116 7.31 1.74 18.68
CA THR A 116 6.30 2.78 18.39
C THR A 116 6.41 3.94 19.37
N HIS A 117 6.58 3.66 20.67
CA HIS A 117 6.79 4.71 21.67
C HIS A 117 8.06 5.53 21.39
N LEU A 118 9.16 4.89 21.02
CA LEU A 118 10.40 5.60 20.67
C LEU A 118 10.25 6.48 19.43
N LEU A 119 9.47 6.04 18.44
CA LEU A 119 9.15 6.84 17.25
C LEU A 119 8.30 8.08 17.61
N LEU A 120 7.22 7.87 18.36
CA LEU A 120 6.19 8.89 18.58
C LEU A 120 6.47 9.82 19.76
N ALA A 121 7.35 9.45 20.69
CA ALA A 121 7.63 10.27 21.86
C ALA A 121 8.18 11.66 21.45
N PRO A 122 7.64 12.77 21.99
CA PRO A 122 8.15 14.09 21.68
C PRO A 122 9.61 14.23 22.15
N GLY A 123 10.37 15.10 21.50
CA GLY A 123 11.72 15.42 21.93
C GLY A 123 11.72 15.98 23.36
N SER A 124 12.55 15.42 24.23
CA SER A 124 12.72 15.89 25.61
C SER A 124 14.21 15.92 25.97
N ALA A 125 14.55 16.54 27.11
CA ALA A 125 15.92 16.53 27.62
C ALA A 125 16.48 15.12 27.84
N ARG A 126 15.62 14.14 28.16
CA ARG A 126 16.00 12.73 28.37
C ARG A 126 16.01 11.90 27.08
N LEU A 127 15.20 12.27 26.10
CA LEU A 127 15.13 11.63 24.79
C LEU A 127 15.05 12.71 23.69
N PRO A 128 16.19 13.26 23.24
CA PRO A 128 16.19 14.20 22.13
C PRO A 128 15.53 13.62 20.88
N ALA A 129 15.00 14.50 20.01
CA ALA A 129 14.26 14.09 18.81
C ALA A 129 15.10 13.26 17.82
N HIS A 130 16.42 13.48 17.79
CA HIS A 130 17.33 12.79 16.87
C HIS A 130 18.42 12.09 17.66
N THR A 131 18.14 10.84 18.04
CA THR A 131 19.09 9.98 18.77
C THR A 131 19.31 8.67 18.01
N PRO A 132 20.47 8.02 18.20
CA PRO A 132 20.70 6.70 17.63
C PRO A 132 19.65 5.67 18.10
N LEU A 133 19.15 5.78 19.34
CA LEU A 133 18.09 4.90 19.85
C LEU A 133 16.79 5.05 19.05
N ARG A 134 16.33 6.28 18.81
CA ARG A 134 15.13 6.53 17.98
C ARG A 134 15.35 6.07 16.54
N ARG A 135 16.52 6.33 15.98
CA ARG A 135 16.88 5.88 14.64
C ARG A 135 16.87 4.35 14.52
N ALA A 136 17.40 3.64 15.52
CA ALA A 136 17.34 2.18 15.58
C ALA A 136 15.89 1.68 15.58
N ALA A 137 15.02 2.34 16.35
CA ALA A 137 13.61 2.00 16.39
C ALA A 137 12.94 2.16 15.02
N ILE A 138 13.22 3.27 14.32
CA ILE A 138 12.73 3.54 12.97
C ILE A 138 13.19 2.46 11.97
N ASP A 139 14.49 2.11 11.96
CA ASP A 139 15.04 1.10 11.06
C ASP A 139 14.42 -0.29 11.32
N LEU A 140 14.24 -0.66 12.60
CA LEU A 140 13.60 -1.92 12.98
C LEU A 140 12.11 -1.98 12.63
N LEU A 141 11.37 -0.87 12.80
CA LEU A 141 9.98 -0.76 12.36
C LEU A 141 9.86 -1.00 10.86
N GLY A 142 10.74 -0.37 10.05
CA GLY A 142 10.76 -0.55 8.61
C GLY A 142 11.09 -1.98 8.18
N ARG A 143 12.21 -2.53 8.65
CA ARG A 143 12.71 -3.86 8.23
C ARG A 143 11.86 -5.02 8.73
N GLY A 144 11.26 -4.87 9.91
CA GLY A 144 10.47 -5.91 10.55
C GLY A 144 8.96 -5.72 10.43
N PHE A 145 8.49 -4.79 9.60
CA PHE A 145 7.07 -4.39 9.55
C PHE A 145 6.09 -5.57 9.52
N ALA A 146 6.33 -6.57 8.68
CA ALA A 146 5.46 -7.75 8.57
C ALA A 146 5.34 -8.57 9.87
N VAL A 147 6.32 -8.49 10.77
CA VAL A 147 6.30 -9.13 12.10
C VAL A 147 5.54 -8.26 13.10
N TRP A 148 5.71 -6.94 13.00
CA TRP A 148 5.14 -5.98 13.95
C TRP A 148 3.68 -5.65 13.65
N GLU A 149 3.28 -5.65 12.37
CA GLU A 149 1.99 -5.21 11.84
C GLU A 149 0.77 -5.64 12.66
N PRO A 150 0.62 -6.92 13.11
CA PRO A 150 -0.54 -7.33 13.91
C PRO A 150 -0.68 -6.63 15.27
N TYR A 151 0.39 -5.98 15.74
CA TYR A 151 0.51 -5.34 17.04
C TYR A 151 0.73 -3.83 16.94
N LEU A 152 0.59 -3.25 15.74
CA LEU A 152 0.84 -1.84 15.48
C LEU A 152 -0.45 -1.09 15.14
N ASP A 153 -0.53 0.15 15.59
CA ASP A 153 -1.34 1.15 14.90
C ASP A 153 -0.55 1.65 13.68
N VAL A 154 -0.84 1.08 12.51
CA VAL A 154 -0.15 1.39 11.26
C VAL A 154 -0.28 2.89 10.91
N SER A 155 -1.41 3.52 11.24
CA SER A 155 -1.61 4.94 10.98
C SER A 155 -0.63 5.79 11.76
N HIS A 156 -0.53 5.58 13.08
CA HIS A 156 0.40 6.32 13.92
C HIS A 156 1.86 6.11 13.48
N VAL A 157 2.25 4.88 13.14
CA VAL A 157 3.60 4.61 12.66
C VAL A 157 3.89 5.37 11.36
N LEU A 158 3.00 5.29 10.36
CA LEU A 158 3.20 5.99 9.09
C LEU A 158 3.23 7.50 9.26
N LEU A 159 2.31 8.08 10.05
CA LEU A 159 2.28 9.52 10.32
C LEU A 159 3.51 9.99 11.09
N GLY A 160 3.97 9.24 12.08
CA GLY A 160 5.21 9.56 12.82
C GLY A 160 6.45 9.50 11.94
N LEU A 161 6.52 8.53 11.01
CA LEU A 161 7.58 8.47 10.01
C LEU A 161 7.53 9.65 9.04
N LEU A 162 6.33 10.02 8.56
CA LEU A 162 6.12 11.17 7.67
C LEU A 162 6.55 12.49 8.33
N GLU A 163 6.25 12.66 9.62
CA GLU A 163 6.71 13.82 10.39
C GLU A 163 8.25 13.85 10.51
N MET A 164 8.89 12.69 10.72
CA MET A 164 10.35 12.60 10.80
C MET A 164 11.05 12.90 9.47
N CYS A 165 10.38 12.65 8.33
CA CYS A 165 10.94 12.88 7.00
C CYS A 165 10.43 14.12 6.27
N SER A 166 9.66 15.01 6.91
CA SER A 166 9.05 16.16 6.23
C SER A 166 10.07 17.16 5.64
N ASP A 167 11.27 17.27 6.22
CA ASP A 167 12.33 18.17 5.76
C ASP A 167 13.44 17.48 4.96
N ALA A 168 13.17 16.28 4.44
CA ALA A 168 14.21 15.47 3.80
C ALA A 168 14.90 16.15 2.63
N ASP A 169 14.16 16.87 1.80
CA ASP A 169 14.71 17.54 0.61
C ASP A 169 15.64 18.70 0.98
N LYS A 170 15.46 19.30 2.17
CA LYS A 170 16.33 20.37 2.69
C LYS A 170 17.60 19.79 3.31
N LEU A 171 17.47 18.67 4.02
CA LEU A 171 18.53 18.14 4.87
C LEU A 171 19.40 17.07 4.19
N VAL A 172 18.86 16.36 3.20
CA VAL A 172 19.55 15.29 2.46
C VAL A 172 19.22 15.38 0.96
N PRO A 173 19.70 16.43 0.26
CA PRO A 173 19.38 16.64 -1.16
C PRO A 173 20.05 15.64 -2.11
N SER A 174 21.13 14.96 -1.69
CA SER A 174 21.84 13.95 -2.50
C SER A 174 22.51 12.88 -1.64
N MET A 175 22.72 11.69 -2.20
CA MET A 175 23.49 10.59 -1.58
C MET A 175 24.99 10.89 -1.41
N THR A 176 25.48 11.98 -2.01
CA THR A 176 26.86 12.50 -1.88
C THR A 176 26.99 13.68 -0.91
N TYR A 177 25.92 14.05 -0.20
CA TYR A 177 25.97 15.19 0.73
C TYR A 177 26.81 14.89 1.97
N GLY A 178 28.00 15.52 2.03
CA GLY A 178 28.86 15.77 3.20
C GLY A 178 28.75 14.80 4.36
N LEU A 179 29.45 13.66 4.26
CA LEU A 179 29.60 12.74 5.39
C LEU A 179 30.57 13.32 6.43
N PRO A 180 30.31 13.15 7.73
CA PRO A 180 29.15 12.45 8.31
C PRO A 180 27.88 13.32 8.37
N LEU A 181 26.72 12.66 8.23
CA LEU A 181 25.42 13.33 8.34
C LEU A 181 25.18 13.87 9.75
N THR A 182 24.43 14.98 9.84
CA THR A 182 23.88 15.42 11.13
C THR A 182 22.91 14.37 11.68
N PRO A 183 22.72 14.26 13.01
CA PRO A 183 21.76 13.31 13.59
C PRO A 183 20.34 13.46 13.04
N GLN A 184 19.93 14.68 12.72
CA GLN A 184 18.64 14.98 12.10
C GLN A 184 18.57 14.46 10.67
N ALA A 185 19.58 14.72 9.85
CA ALA A 185 19.67 14.22 8.47
C ALA A 185 19.67 12.67 8.40
N ASP A 186 20.40 12.00 9.31
CA ASP A 186 20.42 10.53 9.39
C ASP A 186 19.07 9.95 9.85
N SER A 187 18.42 10.58 10.83
CA SER A 187 17.06 10.18 11.28
C SER A 187 16.04 10.31 10.13
N CYS A 188 16.10 11.43 9.40
CA CYS A 188 15.24 11.72 8.28
C CYS A 188 15.39 10.69 7.15
N ARG A 189 16.63 10.40 6.75
CA ARG A 189 16.94 9.36 5.76
C ARG A 189 16.47 7.98 6.20
N THR A 190 16.66 7.63 7.48
CA THR A 190 16.22 6.34 8.03
C THR A 190 14.70 6.23 8.01
N ALA A 191 13.98 7.30 8.35
CA ALA A 191 12.51 7.34 8.28
C ALA A 191 11.98 7.16 6.86
N ARG A 192 12.60 7.82 5.87
CA ARG A 192 12.27 7.60 4.44
C ARG A 192 12.48 6.16 4.02
N HIS A 193 13.63 5.59 4.38
CA HIS A 193 13.92 4.20 4.07
C HIS A 193 12.91 3.24 4.73
N ALA A 194 12.52 3.50 5.98
CA ALA A 194 11.51 2.72 6.68
C ALA A 194 10.13 2.82 6.00
N LEU A 195 9.70 4.01 5.56
CA LEU A 195 8.47 4.18 4.78
C LEU A 195 8.49 3.34 3.51
N THR A 196 9.59 3.37 2.76
CA THR A 196 9.78 2.56 1.55
C THR A 196 9.68 1.06 1.85
N LEU A 197 10.32 0.60 2.93
CA LEU A 197 10.26 -0.81 3.35
C LEU A 197 8.85 -1.23 3.75
N ILE A 198 8.12 -0.39 4.49
CA ILE A 198 6.73 -0.67 4.91
C ILE A 198 5.82 -0.73 3.68
N ALA A 199 5.90 0.27 2.79
CA ALA A 199 5.09 0.35 1.58
C ALA A 199 5.29 -0.89 0.70
N THR A 200 6.54 -1.29 0.47
CA THR A 200 6.86 -2.46 -0.38
C THR A 200 6.60 -3.81 0.30
N ALA A 201 6.66 -3.89 1.64
CA ALA A 201 6.32 -5.12 2.36
C ALA A 201 4.81 -5.41 2.35
N ARG A 202 3.98 -4.37 2.50
CA ARG A 202 2.51 -4.47 2.55
C ARG A 202 1.83 -3.28 1.84
N PRO A 203 1.77 -3.28 0.50
CA PRO A 203 1.22 -2.16 -0.27
C PRO A 203 -0.22 -1.81 0.12
N ALA A 204 -1.06 -2.82 0.30
CA ALA A 204 -2.47 -2.63 0.66
C ALA A 204 -2.61 -1.94 2.04
N ALA A 205 -1.80 -2.32 3.03
CA ALA A 205 -1.82 -1.69 4.34
C ALA A 205 -1.39 -0.22 4.26
N PHE A 206 -0.35 0.08 3.47
CA PHE A 206 0.11 1.45 3.25
C PHE A 206 -0.96 2.30 2.55
N ILE A 207 -1.48 1.85 1.40
CA ILE A 207 -2.47 2.59 0.59
C ILE A 207 -3.76 2.82 1.37
N THR A 208 -4.36 1.76 1.94
CA THR A 208 -5.64 1.89 2.66
C THR A 208 -5.52 2.75 3.92
N THR A 209 -4.37 2.72 4.60
CA THR A 209 -4.12 3.59 5.76
C THR A 209 -4.00 5.05 5.33
N MET A 210 -3.20 5.34 4.29
CA MET A 210 -3.08 6.72 3.78
C MET A 210 -4.40 7.26 3.24
N ALA A 211 -5.18 6.47 2.50
CA ALA A 211 -6.50 6.88 2.02
C ALA A 211 -7.47 7.14 3.18
N ARG A 212 -7.41 6.33 4.25
CA ARG A 212 -8.20 6.58 5.47
C ARG A 212 -7.83 7.90 6.16
N GLU A 213 -6.54 8.22 6.23
CA GLU A 213 -6.09 9.51 6.78
C GLU A 213 -6.52 10.69 5.91
N VAL A 214 -6.43 10.55 4.58
CA VAL A 214 -6.93 11.55 3.62
C VAL A 214 -8.43 11.78 3.81
N ALA A 215 -9.22 10.72 3.92
CA ALA A 215 -10.66 10.82 4.17
C ALA A 215 -10.98 11.49 5.50
N ARG A 216 -10.20 11.19 6.56
CA ARG A 216 -10.34 11.86 7.87
C ARG A 216 -10.02 13.35 7.78
N CYS A 217 -9.00 13.73 7.00
CA CYS A 217 -8.67 15.14 6.75
C CYS A 217 -9.79 15.87 5.99
N ALA A 218 -10.38 15.22 5.00
CA ALA A 218 -11.48 15.78 4.20
C ALA A 218 -12.78 15.94 5.01
N ALA A 219 -13.02 15.09 6.01
CA ALA A 219 -14.19 15.13 6.87
C ALA A 219 -14.08 16.12 8.05
N ALA A 220 -12.91 16.73 8.28
CA ALA A 220 -12.72 17.65 9.39
C ALA A 220 -13.57 18.92 9.22
N PRO A 221 -14.25 19.41 10.28
CA PRO A 221 -15.12 20.59 10.19
C PRO A 221 -14.33 21.85 9.82
N ALA A 222 -14.90 22.63 8.90
CA ALA A 222 -14.32 23.89 8.46
C ALA A 222 -14.17 24.86 9.66
N GLY A 223 -12.94 25.32 9.90
CA GLY A 223 -12.63 26.27 10.99
C GLY A 223 -12.09 25.63 12.28
N ALA A 224 -12.09 24.30 12.41
CA ALA A 224 -11.37 23.64 13.50
C ALA A 224 -9.86 23.59 13.22
N PRO A 225 -9.00 23.61 14.27
CA PRO A 225 -7.57 23.39 14.08
C PRO A 225 -7.34 22.02 13.44
N PRO A 226 -6.42 21.92 12.46
CA PRO A 226 -6.17 20.65 11.78
C PRO A 226 -5.67 19.62 12.80
N PRO A 227 -6.18 18.37 12.76
CA PRO A 227 -5.68 17.34 13.65
C PRO A 227 -4.19 17.08 13.37
N PRO A 228 -3.40 16.62 14.36
CA PRO A 228 -1.97 16.33 14.18
C PRO A 228 -1.67 15.44 12.97
N ALA A 229 -2.54 14.45 12.71
CA ALA A 229 -2.49 13.59 11.53
C ALA A 229 -2.55 14.37 10.21
N ALA A 230 -3.42 15.38 10.11
CA ALA A 230 -3.53 16.21 8.91
C ALA A 230 -2.27 17.06 8.68
N VAL A 231 -1.67 17.57 9.77
CA VAL A 231 -0.43 18.35 9.70
C VAL A 231 0.74 17.46 9.23
N ALA A 232 0.86 16.26 9.80
CA ALA A 232 1.88 15.29 9.41
C ALA A 232 1.74 14.87 7.94
N LEU A 233 0.51 14.57 7.49
CA LEU A 233 0.21 14.22 6.11
C LEU A 233 0.53 15.37 5.14
N GLN A 234 0.13 16.60 5.49
CA GLN A 234 0.41 17.78 4.68
C GLN A 234 1.92 18.04 4.53
N ARG A 235 2.67 17.89 5.62
CA ARG A 235 4.14 18.02 5.63
C ARG A 235 4.82 16.88 4.86
N GLY A 236 4.30 15.66 4.96
CA GLY A 236 4.84 14.45 4.34
C GLY A 236 4.37 14.19 2.90
N ARG A 237 3.54 15.07 2.31
CA ARG A 237 2.90 14.83 0.99
C ARG A 237 3.86 14.41 -0.13
N ALA A 238 5.07 14.96 -0.14
CA ALA A 238 6.08 14.62 -1.15
C ALA A 238 6.57 13.17 -1.01
N GLU A 239 6.74 12.69 0.23
CA GLU A 239 7.15 11.31 0.51
C GLU A 239 6.00 10.33 0.26
N VAL A 240 4.76 10.73 0.54
CA VAL A 240 3.57 9.94 0.19
C VAL A 240 3.49 9.75 -1.32
N LEU A 241 3.61 10.82 -2.11
CA LEU A 241 3.61 10.75 -3.58
C LEU A 241 4.74 9.88 -4.13
N ARG A 242 5.96 9.99 -3.58
CA ARG A 242 7.07 9.10 -3.94
C ARG A 242 6.82 7.65 -3.59
N GLY A 243 6.20 7.38 -2.44
CA GLY A 243 5.78 6.04 -2.04
C GLY A 243 4.77 5.45 -3.02
N ILE A 244 3.75 6.23 -3.40
CA ILE A 244 2.76 5.82 -4.41
C ILE A 244 3.40 5.59 -5.78
N GLU A 245 4.28 6.48 -6.23
CA GLU A 245 5.01 6.32 -7.49
C GLU A 245 5.87 5.05 -7.50
N LEU A 246 6.61 4.79 -6.41
CA LEU A 246 7.37 3.56 -6.24
C LEU A 246 6.48 2.31 -6.31
N LEU A 247 5.32 2.34 -5.65
CA LEU A 247 4.36 1.23 -5.68
C LEU A 247 3.79 1.01 -7.07
N ILE A 248 3.50 2.10 -7.81
CA ILE A 248 3.10 1.99 -9.21
C ILE A 248 4.20 1.30 -10.00
N GLU A 249 5.47 1.70 -9.86
CA GLU A 249 6.58 1.13 -10.63
C GLU A 249 6.96 -0.31 -10.26
N ARG A 250 6.84 -0.69 -8.99
CA ARG A 250 7.35 -1.99 -8.49
C ARG A 250 6.25 -3.00 -8.25
N MET A 251 5.02 -2.55 -7.99
CA MET A 251 3.93 -3.38 -7.46
C MET A 251 2.58 -3.06 -8.14
N HIS A 252 2.62 -2.86 -9.47
CA HIS A 252 1.46 -2.47 -10.29
C HIS A 252 0.16 -3.25 -10.01
N GLY A 253 0.24 -4.57 -9.78
CA GLY A 253 -0.94 -5.40 -9.50
C GLY A 253 -1.64 -5.02 -8.20
N ALA A 254 -0.88 -4.81 -7.12
CA ALA A 254 -1.42 -4.41 -5.83
C ALA A 254 -2.02 -2.99 -5.86
N VAL A 255 -1.45 -2.10 -6.68
CA VAL A 255 -1.97 -0.74 -6.90
C VAL A 255 -3.27 -0.77 -7.71
N ALA A 256 -3.35 -1.62 -8.74
CA ALA A 256 -4.55 -1.74 -9.58
C ALA A 256 -5.80 -2.15 -8.78
N GLU A 257 -5.63 -2.96 -7.73
CA GLU A 257 -6.74 -3.37 -6.85
C GLU A 257 -7.28 -2.21 -5.99
N LEU A 258 -6.46 -1.19 -5.72
CA LEU A 258 -6.76 -0.07 -4.83
C LEU A 258 -6.64 1.28 -5.55
N LEU A 259 -6.96 1.31 -6.85
CA LEU A 259 -6.65 2.45 -7.70
C LEU A 259 -7.47 3.71 -7.36
N VAL A 260 -8.67 3.52 -6.79
CA VAL A 260 -9.53 4.63 -6.31
C VAL A 260 -8.90 5.28 -5.09
N GLU A 261 -8.48 4.49 -4.10
CA GLU A 261 -7.76 4.96 -2.91
C GLU A 261 -6.45 5.64 -3.27
N VAL A 262 -5.72 5.08 -4.24
CA VAL A 262 -4.50 5.70 -4.79
C VAL A 262 -4.80 7.05 -5.40
N MET A 263 -5.90 7.19 -6.16
CA MET A 263 -6.31 8.46 -6.73
C MET A 263 -6.70 9.47 -5.63
N ASP A 264 -7.42 9.05 -4.59
CA ASP A 264 -7.77 9.92 -3.45
C ASP A 264 -6.50 10.49 -2.79
N ILE A 265 -5.49 9.65 -2.58
CA ILE A 265 -4.19 10.06 -2.04
C ILE A 265 -3.49 11.05 -2.97
N ILE A 266 -3.41 10.73 -4.27
CA ILE A 266 -2.77 11.60 -5.27
C ILE A 266 -3.45 12.96 -5.28
N LEU A 267 -4.77 13.01 -5.41
CA LEU A 267 -5.53 14.26 -5.45
C LEU A 267 -5.37 15.07 -4.17
N HIS A 268 -5.26 14.42 -3.00
CA HIS A 268 -4.99 15.14 -1.76
C HIS A 268 -3.58 15.74 -1.71
N CYS A 269 -2.57 15.01 -2.17
CA CYS A 269 -1.16 15.40 -2.00
C CYS A 269 -0.61 16.33 -3.10
N VAL A 270 -1.16 16.30 -4.32
CA VAL A 270 -0.68 17.14 -5.43
C VAL A 270 -1.11 18.59 -5.30
N ASP A 271 -0.39 19.49 -5.98
CA ASP A 271 -0.82 20.89 -6.11
C ASP A 271 -2.06 20.97 -6.99
N GLN A 272 -3.17 21.39 -6.39
CA GLN A 272 -4.47 21.52 -7.05
C GLN A 272 -4.49 22.58 -8.16
N SER A 273 -3.71 23.64 -8.04
CA SER A 273 -3.61 24.69 -9.06
C SER A 273 -2.82 24.17 -10.27
N HIS A 274 -1.75 23.43 -10.02
CA HIS A 274 -0.97 22.76 -11.06
C HIS A 274 -1.80 21.67 -11.76
N LEU A 275 -2.54 20.86 -10.99
CA LEU A 275 -3.44 19.83 -11.54
C LEU A 275 -4.52 20.43 -12.45
N LYS A 276 -5.12 21.57 -12.05
CA LYS A 276 -6.17 22.25 -12.83
C LYS A 276 -5.64 22.91 -14.11
N SER A 277 -4.38 23.32 -14.13
CA SER A 277 -3.77 24.03 -15.26
C SER A 277 -3.11 23.09 -16.27
N LYS A 278 -2.36 22.10 -15.78
CA LYS A 278 -1.56 21.20 -16.63
C LYS A 278 -2.12 19.78 -16.76
N GLY A 279 -3.02 19.39 -15.85
CA GLY A 279 -3.68 18.09 -15.88
C GLY A 279 -2.86 16.96 -15.28
N LEU A 280 -3.53 15.82 -15.10
CA LEU A 280 -3.01 14.67 -14.38
C LEU A 280 -1.77 14.06 -15.04
N SER A 281 -1.72 14.03 -16.37
CA SER A 281 -0.60 13.45 -17.13
C SER A 281 0.73 14.18 -16.95
N GLU A 282 0.70 15.47 -16.59
CA GLU A 282 1.93 16.23 -16.30
C GLU A 282 2.23 16.25 -14.79
N VAL A 283 1.20 16.34 -13.95
CA VAL A 283 1.38 16.44 -12.49
C VAL A 283 1.75 15.11 -11.85
N PHE A 284 1.18 14.00 -12.31
CA PHE A 284 1.47 12.66 -11.78
C PHE A 284 1.34 11.59 -12.89
N PRO A 285 2.28 11.55 -13.86
CA PRO A 285 2.20 10.69 -15.05
C PRO A 285 2.11 9.19 -14.73
N ALA A 286 2.66 8.74 -13.61
CA ALA A 286 2.72 7.33 -13.25
C ALA A 286 1.33 6.67 -13.20
N VAL A 287 0.32 7.36 -12.67
CA VAL A 287 -1.05 6.81 -12.54
C VAL A 287 -1.80 6.73 -13.88
N CYS A 288 -1.36 7.48 -14.90
CA CYS A 288 -1.95 7.44 -16.24
C CYS A 288 -1.55 6.19 -17.04
N ARG A 289 -0.69 5.33 -16.50
CA ARG A 289 -0.33 4.03 -17.10
C ARG A 289 -1.46 3.00 -17.01
N TYR A 290 -2.43 3.20 -16.11
CA TYR A 290 -3.59 2.32 -15.96
C TYR A 290 -4.69 2.74 -16.93
N ASN A 291 -5.12 1.81 -17.80
CA ASN A 291 -6.26 2.05 -18.70
C ASN A 291 -7.59 2.30 -17.95
N GLN A 292 -7.62 2.02 -16.66
CA GLN A 292 -8.73 2.28 -15.75
C GLN A 292 -8.82 3.75 -15.33
N VAL A 293 -7.82 4.58 -15.65
CA VAL A 293 -7.76 6.01 -15.30
C VAL A 293 -7.89 6.86 -16.54
N SER A 294 -8.82 7.81 -16.52
CA SER A 294 -9.00 8.78 -17.60
C SER A 294 -9.16 10.19 -17.05
N HIS A 295 -8.39 11.13 -17.58
CA HIS A 295 -8.53 12.55 -17.28
C HIS A 295 -9.07 13.30 -18.50
N CYS A 296 -10.12 14.10 -18.30
CA CYS A 296 -10.63 15.05 -19.27
C CYS A 296 -10.25 16.48 -18.85
N PRO A 297 -9.20 17.09 -19.43
CA PRO A 297 -8.76 18.44 -19.08
C PRO A 297 -9.84 19.51 -19.31
N ALA A 298 -10.60 19.38 -20.41
CA ALA A 298 -11.64 20.34 -20.79
C ALA A 298 -12.75 20.46 -19.72
N THR A 299 -13.21 19.31 -19.20
CA THR A 299 -14.24 19.29 -18.15
C THR A 299 -13.65 19.28 -16.73
N ARG A 300 -12.31 19.14 -16.60
CA ARG A 300 -11.59 18.97 -15.32
C ARG A 300 -12.15 17.83 -14.49
N ARG A 301 -12.33 16.69 -15.15
CA ARG A 301 -12.85 15.45 -14.54
C ARG A 301 -11.86 14.31 -14.68
N ILE A 302 -11.75 13.50 -13.63
CA ILE A 302 -10.97 12.27 -13.64
C ILE A 302 -11.94 11.12 -13.36
N ALA A 303 -11.83 10.04 -14.12
CA ALA A 303 -12.55 8.80 -13.92
C ALA A 303 -11.55 7.71 -13.55
N VAL A 304 -11.91 6.90 -12.56
CA VAL A 304 -11.12 5.76 -12.10
C VAL A 304 -12.04 4.56 -11.96
N GLY A 305 -11.73 3.49 -12.68
CA GLY A 305 -12.38 2.19 -12.50
C GLY A 305 -11.82 1.46 -11.29
N SER A 306 -12.68 0.82 -10.50
CA SER A 306 -12.27 -0.03 -9.38
C SER A 306 -12.24 -1.51 -9.77
N HIS A 307 -11.52 -2.29 -8.98
CA HIS A 307 -11.54 -3.75 -9.08
C HIS A 307 -12.91 -4.36 -8.72
N THR A 308 -13.77 -3.61 -8.03
CA THR A 308 -15.11 -4.06 -7.61
C THR A 308 -16.22 -3.64 -8.58
N GLY A 309 -15.88 -3.17 -9.79
CA GLY A 309 -16.86 -2.75 -10.80
C GLY A 309 -17.48 -1.37 -10.59
N GLN A 310 -16.97 -0.60 -9.61
CA GLN A 310 -17.38 0.79 -9.40
C GLN A 310 -16.56 1.72 -10.29
N LEU A 311 -17.12 2.88 -10.60
CA LEU A 311 -16.44 3.97 -11.30
C LEU A 311 -16.48 5.21 -10.41
N ALA A 312 -15.32 5.67 -9.98
CA ALA A 312 -15.17 6.93 -9.25
C ALA A 312 -14.97 8.07 -10.26
N ILE A 313 -15.80 9.10 -10.18
CA ILE A 313 -15.71 10.31 -10.99
C ILE A 313 -15.40 11.50 -10.08
N TYR A 314 -14.20 12.04 -10.23
CA TYR A 314 -13.71 13.22 -9.54
C TYR A 314 -13.94 14.46 -10.38
N GLU A 315 -14.57 15.46 -9.80
CA GLU A 315 -14.75 16.78 -10.41
C GLU A 315 -13.92 17.82 -9.68
N LEU A 316 -12.84 18.25 -10.33
CA LEU A 316 -11.80 19.08 -9.72
C LEU A 316 -12.26 20.52 -9.45
N ARG A 317 -13.34 20.98 -10.10
CA ARG A 317 -13.91 22.32 -9.86
C ARG A 317 -14.68 22.38 -8.56
N ALA A 318 -15.57 21.40 -8.36
CA ALA A 318 -16.44 21.32 -7.20
C ALA A 318 -15.83 20.51 -6.04
N ALA A 319 -14.61 19.97 -6.22
CA ALA A 319 -13.94 19.09 -5.26
C ALA A 319 -14.85 17.96 -4.76
N ARG A 320 -15.62 17.36 -5.69
CA ARG A 320 -16.57 16.27 -5.40
C ARG A 320 -16.12 14.97 -6.04
N CYS A 321 -16.43 13.86 -5.39
CA CYS A 321 -16.31 12.52 -5.94
C CYS A 321 -17.70 11.89 -6.02
N GLN A 322 -18.02 11.27 -7.15
CA GLN A 322 -19.21 10.45 -7.33
C GLN A 322 -18.78 9.01 -7.60
N SER A 323 -19.36 8.06 -6.87
CA SER A 323 -19.16 6.63 -7.14
C SER A 323 -20.42 6.05 -7.77
N LEU A 324 -20.26 5.26 -8.82
CA LEU A 324 -21.35 4.64 -9.55
C LEU A 324 -21.04 3.20 -9.90
N THR A 325 -22.02 2.32 -9.75
CA THR A 325 -21.89 0.90 -10.07
C THR A 325 -21.98 0.73 -11.58
N ALA A 326 -20.81 0.53 -12.20
CA ALA A 326 -20.68 0.47 -13.63
C ALA A 326 -20.82 -0.95 -14.17
N HIS A 327 -20.21 -1.91 -13.46
CA HIS A 327 -20.08 -3.31 -13.86
C HIS A 327 -20.21 -4.22 -12.64
N ALA A 328 -20.50 -5.50 -12.88
CA ALA A 328 -20.49 -6.53 -11.84
C ALA A 328 -19.07 -7.02 -11.54
N GLY A 329 -18.20 -7.03 -12.56
CA GLY A 329 -16.78 -7.37 -12.45
C GLY A 329 -15.85 -6.16 -12.51
N PRO A 330 -14.52 -6.39 -12.40
CA PRO A 330 -13.52 -5.33 -12.43
C PRO A 330 -13.60 -4.43 -13.66
N VAL A 331 -13.55 -3.12 -13.46
CA VAL A 331 -13.45 -2.17 -14.57
C VAL A 331 -12.04 -2.27 -15.15
N THR A 332 -11.93 -2.75 -16.39
CA THR A 332 -10.63 -2.97 -17.05
C THR A 332 -10.13 -1.76 -17.82
N ALA A 333 -11.04 -0.91 -18.33
CA ALA A 333 -10.68 0.34 -18.98
C ALA A 333 -11.78 1.39 -18.81
N CYS A 334 -11.40 2.67 -18.76
CA CYS A 334 -12.32 3.78 -18.97
C CYS A 334 -11.69 4.91 -19.79
N ALA A 335 -12.50 5.69 -20.50
CA ALA A 335 -12.04 6.81 -21.31
C ALA A 335 -13.11 7.89 -21.50
N PHE A 336 -12.80 9.15 -21.16
CA PHE A 336 -13.62 10.29 -21.56
C PHE A 336 -13.51 10.56 -23.06
N SER A 337 -14.63 10.97 -23.68
CA SER A 337 -14.62 11.52 -25.02
C SER A 337 -13.80 12.82 -25.07
N PRO A 338 -13.23 13.20 -26.24
CA PRO A 338 -12.44 14.42 -26.38
C PRO A 338 -13.20 15.70 -25.97
N ASP A 339 -14.50 15.76 -26.25
CA ASP A 339 -15.38 16.87 -25.83
C ASP A 339 -15.85 16.77 -24.37
N GLY A 340 -15.50 15.68 -23.69
CA GLY A 340 -15.87 15.38 -22.32
C GLY A 340 -17.36 15.16 -22.08
N ARG A 341 -18.19 15.00 -23.12
CA ARG A 341 -19.64 14.76 -22.94
C ARG A 341 -19.96 13.34 -22.49
N TYR A 342 -19.14 12.38 -22.91
CA TYR A 342 -19.32 10.97 -22.60
C TYR A 342 -18.11 10.40 -21.88
N LEU A 343 -18.38 9.39 -21.07
CA LEU A 343 -17.37 8.52 -20.49
C LEU A 343 -17.73 7.09 -20.92
N VAL A 344 -16.74 6.32 -21.34
CA VAL A 344 -16.91 4.89 -21.60
C VAL A 344 -16.17 4.11 -20.54
N SER A 345 -16.76 3.00 -20.11
CA SER A 345 -16.14 2.02 -19.23
C SER A 345 -16.31 0.62 -19.82
N TYR A 346 -15.34 -0.25 -19.62
CA TYR A 346 -15.37 -1.63 -20.09
C TYR A 346 -14.92 -2.60 -19.00
N ALA A 347 -15.68 -3.66 -18.80
CA ALA A 347 -15.30 -4.79 -17.95
C ALA A 347 -15.18 -6.06 -18.79
N THR A 348 -13.98 -6.61 -18.80
CA THR A 348 -13.67 -7.85 -19.52
C THR A 348 -14.44 -9.04 -18.96
N ALA A 349 -14.59 -9.14 -17.63
CA ALA A 349 -15.31 -10.24 -16.99
C ALA A 349 -16.81 -10.25 -17.36
N ASP A 350 -17.38 -9.06 -17.61
CA ASP A 350 -18.79 -8.88 -17.94
C ASP A 350 -19.03 -8.92 -19.46
N ASN A 351 -17.96 -8.90 -20.27
CA ASN A 351 -17.99 -8.68 -21.72
C ASN A 351 -18.91 -7.51 -22.09
N ARG A 352 -18.77 -6.40 -21.36
CA ARG A 352 -19.71 -5.28 -21.43
C ARG A 352 -18.99 -3.94 -21.51
N LEU A 353 -19.40 -3.15 -22.49
CA LEU A 353 -19.03 -1.74 -22.65
C LEU A 353 -20.23 -0.86 -22.35
N SER A 354 -20.04 0.16 -21.53
CA SER A 354 -21.09 1.09 -21.10
C SER A 354 -20.68 2.54 -21.34
N PHE A 355 -21.58 3.29 -21.97
CA PHE A 355 -21.50 4.74 -22.16
C PHE A 355 -22.24 5.45 -21.03
N TRP A 356 -21.61 6.49 -20.50
CA TRP A 356 -22.11 7.31 -19.40
C TRP A 356 -22.19 8.75 -19.84
N GLN A 357 -23.25 9.43 -19.43
CA GLN A 357 -23.43 10.85 -19.65
C GLN A 357 -23.80 11.53 -18.33
N SER A 358 -23.15 12.65 -18.04
CA SER A 358 -23.49 13.49 -16.89
C SER A 358 -24.41 14.61 -17.33
N THR A 359 -25.59 14.70 -16.74
CA THR A 359 -26.51 15.82 -16.91
C THR A 359 -26.40 16.74 -15.70
N ALA A 360 -26.12 18.02 -15.94
CA ALA A 360 -26.23 19.03 -14.90
C ALA A 360 -27.69 19.16 -14.46
N GLY A 361 -27.92 19.55 -13.20
CA GLY A 361 -29.26 19.89 -12.72
C GLY A 361 -29.89 20.98 -13.59
N MET A 362 -31.21 20.95 -13.72
CA MET A 362 -31.96 21.95 -14.49
C MET A 362 -31.64 23.34 -13.92
N PHE A 363 -31.15 24.27 -14.76
CA PHE A 363 -30.68 25.60 -14.35
C PHE A 363 -29.55 25.64 -13.32
N GLY A 364 -28.73 24.58 -13.22
CA GLY A 364 -27.65 24.49 -12.22
C GLY A 364 -28.15 24.18 -10.80
N LEU A 365 -29.46 24.00 -10.63
CA LEU A 365 -30.08 23.55 -9.39
C LEU A 365 -30.14 22.01 -9.41
N GLY A 366 -29.40 21.39 -8.50
CA GLY A 366 -29.35 19.94 -8.32
C GLY A 366 -27.98 19.34 -8.59
N ALA A 367 -27.65 18.25 -7.88
CA ALA A 367 -26.42 17.51 -8.11
C ALA A 367 -26.39 16.96 -9.54
N ALA A 368 -25.25 17.07 -10.22
CA ALA A 368 -25.10 16.46 -11.53
C ALA A 368 -25.30 14.95 -11.40
N GLN A 369 -26.14 14.37 -12.24
CA GLN A 369 -26.34 12.92 -12.24
C GLN A 369 -25.63 12.32 -13.45
N THR A 370 -24.84 11.29 -13.18
CA THR A 370 -24.20 10.49 -14.23
C THR A 370 -24.97 9.19 -14.36
N ARG A 371 -25.49 8.92 -15.57
CA ARG A 371 -26.26 7.71 -15.86
C ARG A 371 -25.72 6.99 -17.08
N CYS A 372 -25.93 5.67 -17.12
CA CYS A 372 -25.64 4.88 -18.29
C CYS A 372 -26.67 5.21 -19.37
N VAL A 373 -26.21 5.61 -20.55
CA VAL A 373 -27.06 5.96 -21.70
C VAL A 373 -27.12 4.84 -22.73
N LYS A 374 -26.11 3.97 -22.76
CA LYS A 374 -26.02 2.88 -23.74
C LYS A 374 -25.05 1.79 -23.28
N CYS A 375 -25.39 0.54 -23.58
CA CYS A 375 -24.55 -0.61 -23.31
C CYS A 375 -24.38 -1.45 -24.58
N TYR A 376 -23.23 -2.11 -24.67
CA TYR A 376 -22.91 -3.08 -25.71
C TYR A 376 -22.35 -4.35 -25.07
N SER A 377 -22.79 -5.50 -25.58
CA SER A 377 -22.13 -6.78 -25.32
C SER A 377 -20.97 -6.93 -26.29
N THR A 378 -19.84 -7.41 -25.79
CA THR A 378 -18.65 -7.72 -26.58
C THR A 378 -18.47 -9.24 -26.68
N ALA A 379 -17.67 -9.69 -27.64
CA ALA A 379 -17.27 -11.09 -27.70
C ALA A 379 -16.37 -11.42 -26.50
N PRO A 380 -16.52 -12.60 -25.88
CA PRO A 380 -15.64 -13.03 -24.81
C PRO A 380 -14.21 -13.26 -25.34
N MET A 381 -13.23 -12.83 -24.56
CA MET A 381 -11.82 -13.16 -24.83
C MET A 381 -11.52 -14.57 -24.32
N ALA A 382 -10.80 -15.36 -25.12
CA ALA A 382 -10.26 -16.64 -24.69
C ALA A 382 -9.02 -16.44 -23.79
N ASP A 383 -8.77 -17.37 -22.87
CA ASP A 383 -7.54 -17.43 -22.06
C ASP A 383 -7.16 -16.14 -21.29
N VAL A 384 -8.15 -15.35 -20.85
CA VAL A 384 -7.93 -14.09 -20.09
C VAL A 384 -7.00 -14.27 -18.88
N SER A 385 -7.04 -15.43 -18.22
CA SER A 385 -6.19 -15.73 -17.05
C SER A 385 -4.70 -15.82 -17.37
N ARG A 386 -4.31 -15.96 -18.64
CA ARG A 386 -2.90 -15.98 -19.09
C ARG A 386 -2.38 -14.61 -19.48
N LEU A 387 -3.27 -13.63 -19.64
CA LEU A 387 -2.94 -12.29 -20.11
C LEU A 387 -2.60 -11.37 -18.93
N ASN A 388 -1.84 -10.30 -19.21
CA ASN A 388 -1.55 -9.30 -18.19
C ASN A 388 -2.84 -8.51 -17.84
N PRO A 389 -3.32 -8.57 -16.58
CA PRO A 389 -4.55 -7.90 -16.16
C PRO A 389 -4.56 -6.38 -16.43
N LEU A 390 -3.37 -5.76 -16.47
CA LEU A 390 -3.21 -4.32 -16.68
C LEU A 390 -3.43 -3.87 -18.13
N HIS A 391 -3.33 -4.80 -19.08
CA HIS A 391 -3.38 -4.51 -20.50
C HIS A 391 -4.49 -5.27 -21.23
N LEU A 392 -5.50 -5.75 -20.50
CA LEU A 392 -6.62 -6.51 -21.07
C LEU A 392 -7.43 -5.73 -22.11
N ALA A 393 -7.62 -4.44 -21.87
CA ALA A 393 -8.42 -3.59 -22.73
C ALA A 393 -7.91 -2.15 -22.73
N ARG A 394 -8.06 -1.49 -23.86
CA ARG A 394 -7.84 -0.06 -24.04
C ARG A 394 -8.98 0.55 -24.84
N LEU A 395 -9.41 1.74 -24.45
CA LEU A 395 -10.46 2.49 -25.13
C LEU A 395 -9.84 3.70 -25.83
N VAL A 396 -10.07 3.82 -27.13
CA VAL A 396 -9.52 4.90 -27.96
C VAL A 396 -10.64 5.59 -28.69
N TRP A 397 -10.91 6.85 -28.35
CA TRP A 397 -11.89 7.66 -29.05
C TRP A 397 -11.34 8.11 -30.40
N THR A 398 -12.06 7.80 -31.49
CA THR A 398 -11.72 8.26 -32.83
C THR A 398 -12.35 9.62 -33.15
N ASN A 399 -13.46 9.93 -32.50
CA ASN A 399 -14.12 11.24 -32.47
C ASN A 399 -14.96 11.35 -31.18
N SER A 400 -15.78 12.40 -31.02
CA SER A 400 -16.60 12.59 -29.80
C SER A 400 -17.78 11.62 -29.61
N ARG A 401 -18.06 10.75 -30.58
CA ARG A 401 -19.19 9.81 -30.56
C ARG A 401 -18.80 8.36 -30.82
N THR A 402 -17.62 8.11 -31.37
CA THR A 402 -17.14 6.78 -31.72
C THR A 402 -15.90 6.42 -30.89
N VAL A 403 -15.96 5.27 -30.23
CA VAL A 403 -14.86 4.68 -29.46
C VAL A 403 -14.48 3.32 -30.04
N THR A 404 -13.19 3.05 -30.11
CA THR A 404 -12.66 1.72 -30.44
C THR A 404 -12.23 1.04 -29.14
N LEU A 405 -12.76 -0.15 -28.88
CA LEU A 405 -12.25 -1.07 -27.88
C LEU A 405 -11.15 -1.91 -28.54
N VAL A 406 -9.95 -1.84 -27.99
CA VAL A 406 -8.80 -2.66 -28.38
C VAL A 406 -8.52 -3.63 -27.24
N LEU A 407 -8.61 -4.92 -27.52
CA LEU A 407 -8.41 -5.98 -26.55
C LEU A 407 -6.98 -6.54 -26.62
N ALA A 408 -6.56 -7.24 -25.57
CA ALA A 408 -5.21 -7.81 -25.46
C ALA A 408 -4.89 -8.88 -26.52
N ASP A 409 -5.91 -9.52 -27.10
CA ASP A 409 -5.78 -10.45 -28.22
C ASP A 409 -5.59 -9.76 -29.59
N GLY A 410 -5.59 -8.42 -29.60
CA GLY A 410 -5.45 -7.61 -30.81
C GLY A 410 -6.78 -7.34 -31.52
N SER A 411 -7.91 -7.84 -31.02
CA SER A 411 -9.21 -7.55 -31.61
C SER A 411 -9.61 -6.09 -31.38
N GLU A 412 -10.14 -5.47 -32.44
CA GLU A 412 -10.61 -4.09 -32.42
C GLU A 412 -12.09 -4.04 -32.80
N THR A 413 -12.90 -3.42 -31.94
CA THR A 413 -14.34 -3.24 -32.18
C THR A 413 -14.74 -1.80 -31.95
N ARG A 414 -15.51 -1.23 -32.89
CA ARG A 414 -15.96 0.17 -32.84
C ARG A 414 -17.39 0.26 -32.32
N PHE A 415 -17.62 1.19 -31.41
CA PHE A 415 -18.91 1.46 -30.80
C PHE A 415 -19.27 2.93 -30.95
N ASN A 416 -20.55 3.21 -31.20
CA ASN A 416 -21.09 4.56 -31.31
C ASN A 416 -22.03 4.83 -30.15
N VAL A 417 -21.89 5.99 -29.50
CA VAL A 417 -22.88 6.46 -28.52
C VAL A 417 -24.20 6.81 -29.19
#